data_AF-A0A931Y1Z0-F1
#
_entry.id   AF-A0A931Y1Z0-F1
#
_cell.length_a   1.000
_cell.length_b   1.000
_cell.length_c   1.000
_cell.angle_alpha   90.00
_cell.angle_beta   90.00
_cell.angle_gamma   90.00
#
_symmetry.space_group_name_H-M   'P 1'
#
loop_
_entity.id
_entity.type
_entity.pdbx_description
1 polymer ?
#
loop_
_entity_poly.entity_id
_entity_poly.type
_entity_poly.pdbx_seq_one_letter_code
_entity_poly.pdbx_strand_id
1 'polypeptide(L)'
;MSAPFGRIAELFLLRDAERRAGAVGEESRSAVARVLSRARQKRLAAEALWVSGSPAEALHLLREAVTILRAFDGDDAPVAEVPELDADVRSEHGDLYRALLGELDRRADARLPEEVGPAAIRAMRVQRIALSALVGVGTIVALVLLARAPKKLEASASGRYDGAHEVQKAIDGKDDTEWLLPDRSAGWIEVAVTPARKVNRVKVTNARNLPWHDRGAHEIRVEASYKGSVVKEHDDKLPFTSDLVSRHYDVGAKIDRVKVDVRSYHGTGGGLAEVSVE
;
A
#
# COMPACT_ATOMS: atom_id res chain seq x y z
N MET A 1 -1.64 6.11 12.28
CA MET A 1 -0.35 5.55 12.72
C MET A 1 -0.42 5.39 14.24
N SER A 2 -0.70 4.19 14.76
CA SER A 2 -0.65 3.95 16.21
C SER A 2 0.80 4.05 16.69
N ALA A 3 1.05 4.90 17.68
CA ALA A 3 2.38 5.14 18.21
C ALA A 3 3.03 3.83 18.70
N PRO A 4 4.35 3.62 18.48
CA PRO A 4 5.07 2.44 18.94
C PRO A 4 4.93 2.17 20.45
N PHE A 5 4.65 3.22 21.23
CA PHE A 5 4.38 3.13 22.67
C PHE A 5 3.13 2.32 23.04
N GLY A 6 2.11 2.26 22.16
CA GLY A 6 0.90 1.49 22.42
C GLY A 6 1.17 -0.02 22.51
N ARG A 7 2.10 -0.54 21.71
CA ARG A 7 2.42 -1.99 21.67
C ARG A 7 3.18 -2.47 22.91
N ILE A 8 3.98 -1.59 23.52
CA ILE A 8 4.71 -1.91 24.75
C ILE A 8 3.73 -1.94 25.92
N ALA A 9 2.87 -0.93 26.06
CA ALA A 9 1.84 -0.88 27.11
C ALA A 9 0.90 -2.11 27.04
N GLU A 10 0.52 -2.52 25.83
CA GLU A 10 -0.33 -3.68 25.59
C GLU A 10 0.30 -5.01 26.04
N LEU A 11 1.63 -5.15 25.90
CA LEU A 11 2.37 -6.34 26.34
C LEU A 11 2.41 -6.45 27.87
N PHE A 12 2.47 -5.31 28.57
CA PHE A 12 2.35 -5.26 30.02
C PHE A 12 0.92 -5.55 30.49
N LEU A 13 -0.09 -5.03 29.79
CA LEU A 13 -1.50 -5.29 30.09
C LEU A 13 -1.86 -6.77 29.98
N LEU A 14 -1.39 -7.48 28.95
CA LEU A 14 -1.64 -8.92 28.79
C LEU A 14 -0.93 -9.76 29.87
N ARG A 15 0.25 -9.35 30.32
CA ARG A 15 0.99 -10.04 31.37
C ARG A 15 0.34 -9.86 32.74
N ASP A 16 -0.24 -8.69 33.00
CA ASP A 16 -1.05 -8.43 34.20
C ASP A 16 -2.39 -9.17 34.17
N ALA A 17 -3.01 -9.25 32.99
CA ALA A 17 -4.22 -10.05 32.77
C ALA A 17 -3.96 -11.54 33.05
N GLU A 18 -2.86 -12.12 32.56
CA GLU A 18 -2.49 -13.52 32.84
C GLU A 18 -2.29 -13.78 34.35
N ARG A 19 -1.61 -12.85 35.05
CA ARG A 19 -1.41 -12.95 36.50
C ARG A 19 -2.74 -12.91 37.27
N ARG A 20 -3.64 -11.98 36.90
CA ARG A 20 -4.98 -11.88 37.49
C ARG A 20 -5.81 -13.13 37.23
N ALA A 21 -5.84 -13.61 35.98
CA ALA A 21 -6.53 -14.84 35.60
C ALA A 21 -6.05 -16.06 36.40
N GLY A 22 -4.74 -16.17 36.63
CA GLY A 22 -4.15 -17.26 37.40
C GLY A 22 -4.44 -17.22 38.91
N ALA A 23 -4.76 -16.04 39.45
CA ALA A 23 -5.12 -15.89 40.87
C ALA A 23 -6.59 -16.28 41.16
N VAL A 24 -7.44 -16.37 40.14
CA VAL A 24 -8.87 -16.68 40.28
C VAL A 24 -9.10 -18.19 40.08
N GLY A 25 -9.64 -18.84 41.13
CA GLY A 25 -10.01 -20.26 41.08
C GLY A 25 -11.09 -20.56 40.03
N GLU A 26 -11.16 -21.80 39.56
CA GLU A 26 -12.11 -22.23 38.51
C GLU A 26 -13.58 -21.96 38.88
N GLU A 27 -13.93 -22.14 40.16
CA GLU A 27 -15.28 -21.85 40.66
C GLU A 27 -15.63 -20.36 40.56
N SER A 28 -14.72 -19.48 41.00
CA SER A 28 -14.86 -18.04 40.87
C SER A 28 -14.93 -17.61 39.40
N ARG A 29 -14.11 -18.20 38.52
CA ARG A 29 -14.18 -17.94 37.07
C ARG A 29 -15.54 -18.31 36.46
N SER A 30 -16.07 -19.47 36.86
CA SER A 30 -17.41 -19.90 36.45
C SER A 30 -18.50 -18.94 36.95
N ALA A 31 -18.35 -18.38 38.16
CA ALA A 31 -19.26 -17.37 38.69
C ALA A 31 -19.18 -16.06 37.90
N VAL A 32 -17.96 -15.56 37.62
CA VAL A 32 -17.72 -14.38 36.78
C VAL A 32 -18.36 -14.57 35.39
N ALA A 33 -18.13 -15.71 34.75
CA ALA A 33 -18.66 -16.01 33.42
C ALA A 33 -20.20 -16.00 33.39
N ARG A 34 -20.86 -16.58 34.40
CA ARG A 34 -22.33 -16.54 34.51
C ARG A 34 -22.86 -15.11 34.67
N VAL A 35 -22.21 -14.31 35.51
CA VAL A 35 -22.58 -12.91 35.76
C VAL A 35 -22.41 -12.06 34.50
N LEU A 36 -21.25 -12.17 33.83
CA LEU A 36 -20.98 -11.47 32.56
C LEU A 36 -21.94 -11.90 31.46
N SER A 37 -22.24 -13.19 31.34
CA SER A 37 -23.21 -13.70 30.35
C SER A 37 -24.60 -13.09 30.56
N ARG A 38 -25.10 -13.06 31.81
CA ARG A 38 -26.38 -12.44 32.14
C ARG A 38 -26.40 -10.93 31.85
N ALA A 39 -25.32 -10.23 32.19
CA ALA A 39 -25.17 -8.81 31.90
C ALA A 39 -25.16 -8.53 30.39
N ARG A 40 -24.45 -9.33 29.59
CA ARG A 40 -24.42 -9.26 28.12
C ARG A 40 -25.79 -9.52 27.50
N GLN A 41 -26.52 -10.52 27.99
CA GLN A 41 -27.89 -10.80 27.52
C GLN A 41 -28.82 -9.60 27.75
N LYS A 42 -28.75 -8.97 28.93
CA LYS A 42 -29.53 -7.76 29.24
C LYS A 42 -29.12 -6.57 28.37
N ARG A 43 -27.82 -6.39 28.13
CA ARG A 43 -27.31 -5.36 27.21
C ARG A 43 -27.89 -5.53 25.81
N LEU A 44 -27.80 -6.73 25.24
CA LEU A 44 -28.29 -7.02 23.89
C LEU A 44 -29.80 -6.80 23.79
N ALA A 45 -30.56 -7.22 24.81
CA ALA A 45 -31.99 -6.96 24.88
C ALA A 45 -32.30 -5.46 24.98
N ALA A 46 -31.53 -4.70 25.77
CA ALA A 46 -31.67 -3.26 25.87
C ALA A 46 -31.35 -2.52 24.56
N GLU A 47 -30.29 -2.94 23.84
CA GLU A 47 -29.96 -2.40 22.52
C GLU A 47 -31.08 -2.64 21.52
N ALA A 48 -31.66 -3.85 21.50
CA ALA A 48 -32.79 -4.17 20.64
C ALA A 48 -34.02 -3.31 20.95
N LEU A 49 -34.38 -3.14 22.23
CA LEU A 49 -35.52 -2.32 22.67
C LEU A 49 -35.31 -0.83 22.40
N TRP A 50 -34.08 -0.35 22.55
CA TRP A 50 -33.74 1.03 22.25
C TRP A 50 -33.99 1.35 20.77
N VAL A 51 -33.58 0.43 19.88
CA VAL A 51 -33.77 0.56 18.42
C VAL A 51 -35.24 0.39 18.02
N SER A 52 -36.01 -0.45 18.71
CA SER A 52 -37.43 -0.68 18.42
C SER A 52 -38.37 0.43 18.92
N GLY A 53 -37.85 1.45 19.59
CA GLY A 53 -38.66 2.56 20.11
C GLY A 53 -39.26 2.32 21.50
N SER A 54 -38.59 1.50 22.34
CA SER A 54 -38.95 1.22 23.73
C SER A 54 -37.83 1.63 24.70
N PRO A 55 -37.57 2.95 24.89
CA PRO A 55 -36.32 3.43 25.50
C PRO A 55 -36.33 3.32 27.02
N ALA A 56 -37.50 3.37 27.66
CA ALA A 56 -37.65 3.20 29.10
C ALA A 56 -37.29 1.76 29.51
N GLU A 57 -37.85 0.76 28.83
CA GLU A 57 -37.51 -0.66 29.04
C GLU A 57 -36.02 -0.93 28.81
N ALA A 58 -35.46 -0.33 27.76
CA ALA A 58 -34.03 -0.45 27.47
C ALA A 58 -33.16 0.12 28.60
N LEU A 59 -33.52 1.29 29.15
CA LEU A 59 -32.83 1.89 30.30
C LEU A 59 -32.93 1.02 31.56
N HIS A 60 -34.11 0.44 31.82
CA HIS A 60 -34.29 -0.50 32.92
C HIS A 60 -33.39 -1.73 32.79
N LEU A 61 -33.33 -2.36 31.61
CA LEU A 61 -32.46 -3.51 31.37
C LEU A 61 -30.98 -3.18 31.51
N LEU A 62 -30.53 -2.01 31.04
CA LEU A 62 -29.15 -1.57 31.24
C LEU A 62 -28.84 -1.28 32.70
N ARG A 63 -29.74 -0.60 33.42
CA ARG A 63 -29.61 -0.38 34.86
C ARG A 63 -29.48 -1.70 35.61
N GLU A 64 -30.31 -2.69 35.28
CA GLU A 64 -30.21 -4.04 35.87
C GLU A 64 -28.89 -4.73 35.53
N ALA A 65 -28.40 -4.61 34.30
CA ALA A 65 -27.11 -5.17 33.90
C ALA A 65 -25.94 -4.55 34.71
N VAL A 66 -25.93 -3.21 34.85
CA VAL A 66 -24.94 -2.49 35.67
C VAL A 66 -25.06 -2.88 37.14
N THR A 67 -26.29 -2.99 37.66
CA THR A 67 -26.56 -3.39 39.05
C THR A 67 -26.03 -4.79 39.34
N ILE A 68 -26.21 -5.74 38.42
CA ILE A 68 -25.67 -7.10 38.53
C ILE A 68 -24.14 -7.07 38.64
N LEU A 69 -23.45 -6.29 37.81
CA LEU A 69 -21.99 -6.18 37.87
C LEU A 69 -21.53 -5.49 39.15
N ARG A 70 -22.21 -4.41 39.58
CA ARG A 70 -21.92 -3.71 40.84
C ARG A 70 -22.07 -4.59 42.07
N ALA A 71 -23.18 -5.31 42.17
CA ALA A 71 -23.42 -6.25 43.27
C ALA A 71 -22.34 -7.35 43.30
N PHE A 72 -21.90 -7.81 42.13
CA PHE A 72 -20.80 -8.77 42.03
C PHE A 72 -19.44 -8.18 42.44
N ASP A 73 -19.22 -6.89 42.18
CA ASP A 73 -18.04 -6.15 42.62
C ASP A 73 -18.08 -5.79 44.13
N GLY A 74 -19.21 -6.02 44.81
CA GLY A 74 -19.44 -5.57 46.19
C GLY A 74 -19.62 -4.04 46.29
N ASP A 75 -20.02 -3.39 45.20
CA ASP A 75 -20.26 -1.96 45.11
C ASP A 75 -21.75 -1.66 45.28
N ASP A 76 -22.13 -1.20 46.47
CA ASP A 76 -23.51 -0.86 46.82
C ASP A 76 -23.90 0.58 46.42
N ALA A 77 -23.07 1.28 45.65
CA ALA A 77 -23.39 2.64 45.21
C ALA A 77 -24.67 2.66 44.35
N PRO A 78 -25.59 3.61 44.60
CA PRO A 78 -26.83 3.70 43.84
C PRO A 78 -26.52 3.88 42.34
N VAL A 79 -27.22 3.12 41.50
CA VAL A 79 -27.23 3.32 40.06
C VAL A 79 -28.20 4.45 39.75
N ALA A 80 -27.88 5.26 38.74
CA ALA A 80 -28.72 6.36 38.29
C ALA A 80 -30.19 5.92 38.14
N GLU A 81 -31.09 6.79 38.61
CA GLU A 81 -32.53 6.57 38.46
C GLU A 81 -32.90 6.56 36.97
N VAL A 82 -33.78 5.64 36.61
CA VAL A 82 -34.30 5.49 35.24
C VAL A 82 -35.77 5.92 35.26
N PRO A 83 -36.27 6.51 34.16
CA PRO A 83 -37.67 6.89 34.04
C PRO A 83 -38.60 5.68 34.19
N GLU A 84 -39.83 5.91 34.65
CA GLU A 84 -40.87 4.87 34.68
C GLU A 84 -41.15 4.33 33.27
N LEU A 85 -41.61 3.09 33.17
CA LEU A 85 -41.79 2.37 31.89
C LEU A 85 -42.69 3.13 30.90
N ASP A 86 -43.73 3.81 31.39
CA ASP A 86 -44.69 4.55 30.56
C ASP A 86 -44.32 6.04 30.36
N ALA A 87 -43.14 6.47 30.81
CA ALA A 87 -42.74 7.87 30.74
C ALA A 87 -42.29 8.28 29.33
N ASP A 88 -42.70 9.48 28.91
CA ASP A 88 -42.28 10.06 27.64
C ASP A 88 -40.75 10.19 27.52
N VAL A 89 -40.22 9.81 26.35
CA VAL A 89 -38.79 9.77 26.09
C VAL A 89 -38.26 11.17 25.81
N ARG A 90 -37.34 11.64 26.65
CA ARG A 90 -36.67 12.94 26.51
C ARG A 90 -35.24 12.77 26.02
N SER A 91 -34.63 13.84 25.50
CA SER A 91 -33.23 13.83 25.05
C SER A 91 -32.25 13.41 26.15
N GLU A 92 -32.55 13.75 27.41
CA GLU A 92 -31.76 13.39 28.60
C GLU A 92 -31.65 11.86 28.79
N HIS A 93 -32.65 11.10 28.36
CA HIS A 93 -32.64 9.64 28.43
C HIS A 93 -31.58 9.03 27.50
N GLY A 94 -31.26 9.69 26.38
CA GLY A 94 -30.19 9.26 25.47
C GLY A 94 -28.79 9.42 26.07
N ASP A 95 -28.56 10.48 26.86
CA ASP A 95 -27.31 10.66 27.59
C ASP A 95 -27.18 9.63 28.71
N LEU A 96 -28.26 9.38 29.45
CA LEU A 96 -28.31 8.34 30.49
C LEU A 96 -28.02 6.94 29.91
N TYR A 97 -28.61 6.61 28.76
CA TYR A 97 -28.38 5.35 28.06
C TYR A 97 -26.90 5.16 27.71
N ARG A 98 -26.27 6.18 27.12
CA ARG A 98 -24.84 6.18 26.80
C ARG A 98 -23.96 6.06 28.06
N ALA A 99 -24.34 6.73 29.15
CA ALA A 99 -23.61 6.66 30.41
C ALA A 99 -23.67 5.26 31.02
N LEU A 100 -24.85 4.61 31.02
CA LEU A 100 -25.02 3.25 31.52
C LEU A 100 -24.28 2.22 30.66
N LEU A 101 -24.32 2.34 29.33
CA LEU A 101 -23.51 1.50 28.44
C LEU A 101 -22.01 1.66 28.71
N GLY A 102 -21.53 2.90 28.84
CA GLY A 102 -20.11 3.16 29.10
C GLY A 102 -19.63 2.64 30.46
N GLU A 103 -20.48 2.66 31.49
CA GLU A 103 -20.19 2.04 32.78
C GLU A 103 -20.19 0.50 32.68
N LEU A 104 -21.19 -0.07 32.00
CA LEU A 104 -21.30 -1.51 31.79
C LEU A 104 -20.05 -2.06 31.08
N ASP A 105 -19.63 -1.41 30.01
CA ASP A 105 -18.51 -1.84 29.19
C ASP A 105 -17.19 -1.75 29.96
N ARG A 106 -16.96 -0.64 30.68
CA ARG A 106 -15.77 -0.50 31.54
C ARG A 106 -15.68 -1.61 32.59
N ARG A 107 -16.80 -1.98 33.22
CA ARG A 107 -16.82 -3.05 34.24
C ARG A 107 -16.68 -4.44 33.64
N ALA A 108 -17.38 -4.71 32.54
CA ALA A 108 -17.26 -5.98 31.82
C ALA A 108 -15.81 -6.19 31.33
N ASP A 109 -15.20 -5.15 30.77
CA ASP A 109 -13.82 -5.19 30.28
C ASP A 109 -12.79 -5.41 31.40
N ALA A 110 -13.02 -4.81 32.57
CA ALA A 110 -12.17 -5.03 33.74
C ALA A 110 -12.16 -6.50 34.19
N ARG A 111 -13.23 -7.25 33.91
CA ARG A 111 -13.44 -8.65 34.29
C ARG A 111 -13.13 -9.66 33.18
N LEU A 112 -12.95 -9.22 31.93
CA LEU A 112 -12.56 -10.09 30.81
C LEU A 112 -11.36 -11.01 31.12
N PRO A 113 -10.29 -10.55 31.79
CA PRO A 113 -9.17 -11.42 32.16
C PRO A 113 -9.55 -12.57 33.09
N GLU A 114 -10.59 -12.41 33.91
CA GLU A 114 -11.03 -13.42 34.87
C GLU A 114 -11.94 -14.47 34.21
N GLU A 115 -12.70 -14.08 33.18
CA GLU A 115 -13.51 -14.99 32.34
C GLU A 115 -12.62 -15.85 31.43
N VAL A 116 -11.60 -15.22 30.83
CA VAL A 116 -10.71 -15.86 29.87
C VAL A 116 -9.59 -16.56 30.63
N GLY A 117 -9.67 -17.89 30.77
CA GLY A 117 -8.64 -18.68 31.44
C GLY A 117 -7.22 -18.41 30.91
N PRO A 118 -6.16 -18.64 31.72
CA PRO A 118 -4.79 -18.26 31.40
C PRO A 118 -4.27 -18.88 30.09
N ALA A 119 -4.75 -20.07 29.73
CA ALA A 119 -4.41 -20.72 28.46
C ALA A 119 -4.91 -19.93 27.23
N ALA A 120 -6.11 -19.36 27.30
CA ALA A 120 -6.67 -18.56 26.21
C ALA A 120 -5.96 -17.21 26.08
N ILE A 121 -5.54 -16.59 27.19
CA ILE A 121 -4.71 -15.37 27.17
C ILE A 121 -3.34 -15.66 26.52
N ARG A 122 -2.69 -16.79 26.85
CA ARG A 122 -1.45 -17.22 26.19
C ARG A 122 -1.63 -17.43 24.70
N ALA A 123 -2.71 -18.11 24.30
CA ALA A 123 -3.02 -18.36 22.89
C ALA A 123 -3.19 -17.05 22.11
N MET A 124 -3.94 -16.08 22.65
CA MET A 124 -4.11 -14.76 22.06
C MET A 124 -2.78 -14.00 21.93
N ARG A 125 -1.88 -14.12 22.93
CA ARG A 125 -0.54 -13.50 22.87
C ARG A 125 0.30 -14.10 21.75
N VAL A 126 0.34 -15.44 21.63
CA VAL A 126 1.08 -16.12 20.56
C VAL A 126 0.54 -15.73 19.19
N GLN A 127 -0.79 -15.73 19.03
CA GLN A 127 -1.43 -15.34 17.77
C GLN A 127 -1.11 -13.90 17.37
N ARG A 128 -1.11 -12.96 18.31
CA ARG A 128 -0.77 -11.55 18.06
C ARG A 128 0.69 -11.35 17.69
N ILE A 129 1.61 -12.05 18.36
CA ILE A 129 3.04 -12.02 18.02
C ILE A 129 3.24 -12.59 16.61
N ALA A 130 2.61 -13.74 16.31
CA ALA A 130 2.70 -14.38 14.99
C ALA A 130 2.16 -13.46 13.88
N LEU A 131 0.99 -12.84 14.08
CA LEU A 131 0.42 -11.90 13.12
C LEU A 131 1.32 -10.67 12.92
N SER A 132 1.87 -10.11 14.00
CA SER A 132 2.78 -8.97 13.92
C SER A 132 4.08 -9.32 13.16
N ALA A 133 4.63 -10.50 13.41
CA ALA A 133 5.79 -11.01 12.70
C ALA A 133 5.49 -11.21 11.20
N LEU A 134 4.35 -11.79 10.86
CA LEU A 134 3.91 -11.98 9.47
C LEU A 134 3.78 -10.65 8.72
N VAL A 135 3.15 -9.64 9.33
CA VAL A 135 3.04 -8.30 8.74
C VAL A 135 4.42 -7.66 8.55
N GLY A 136 5.32 -7.81 9.53
CA GLY A 136 6.70 -7.34 9.43
C GLY A 136 7.45 -7.98 8.26
N VAL A 137 7.40 -9.31 8.14
CA VAL A 137 8.03 -10.06 7.05
C VAL A 137 7.43 -9.67 5.69
N GLY A 138 6.09 -9.61 5.59
CA GLY A 138 5.41 -9.21 4.36
C GLY A 138 5.82 -7.81 3.89
N THR A 139 5.99 -6.87 4.83
CA THR A 139 6.47 -5.51 4.53
C THR A 139 7.90 -5.52 3.99
N ILE A 140 8.80 -6.28 4.61
CA ILE A 140 10.18 -6.42 4.15
C ILE A 140 10.24 -7.03 2.75
N VAL A 141 9.47 -8.10 2.49
CA VAL A 141 9.38 -8.74 1.18
C VAL A 141 8.88 -7.75 0.13
N ALA A 142 7.81 -7.00 0.42
CA ALA A 142 7.29 -5.99 -0.50
C ALA A 142 8.33 -4.91 -0.84
N LEU A 143 9.08 -4.43 0.15
CA LEU A 143 10.16 -3.45 -0.05
C LEU A 143 11.30 -4.02 -0.92
N VAL A 144 11.69 -5.28 -0.70
CA VAL A 144 12.71 -5.96 -1.51
C VAL A 144 12.24 -6.10 -2.96
N LEU A 145 10.97 -6.46 -3.17
CA LEU A 145 10.39 -6.57 -4.52
C LEU A 145 10.33 -5.20 -5.23
N LEU A 146 9.94 -4.14 -4.52
CA LEU A 146 9.96 -2.78 -5.06
C LEU A 146 11.37 -2.30 -5.42
N ALA A 147 12.37 -2.62 -4.59
CA ALA A 147 13.77 -2.29 -4.87
C ALA A 147 14.34 -3.09 -6.05
N ARG A 148 13.77 -4.25 -6.36
CA ARG A 148 14.15 -5.12 -7.49
C ARG A 148 13.26 -4.93 -8.72
N ALA A 149 12.52 -3.82 -8.81
CA ALA A 149 11.70 -3.54 -9.99
C ALA A 149 12.52 -3.77 -11.29
N PRO A 150 11.97 -4.53 -12.25
CA PRO A 150 12.71 -4.88 -13.47
C PRO A 150 13.14 -3.61 -14.19
N LYS A 151 14.37 -3.61 -14.70
CA LYS A 151 14.87 -2.54 -15.56
C LYS A 151 14.04 -2.56 -16.83
N LYS A 152 13.27 -1.51 -17.05
CA LYS A 152 12.48 -1.31 -18.27
C LYS A 152 13.01 -0.10 -19.02
N LEU A 153 12.95 -0.21 -20.34
CA LEU A 153 13.07 0.91 -21.26
C LEU A 153 11.69 1.12 -21.86
N GLU A 154 11.26 2.37 -21.93
CA GLU A 154 10.04 2.77 -22.62
C GLU A 154 10.43 3.86 -23.61
N ALA A 155 9.94 3.76 -24.84
CA ALA A 155 10.31 4.71 -25.87
C ALA A 155 9.09 5.48 -26.39
N SER A 156 9.31 6.75 -26.72
CA SER A 156 8.37 7.61 -27.43
C SER A 156 9.11 8.32 -28.56
N ALA A 157 8.40 8.75 -29.59
CA ALA A 157 9.01 9.38 -30.75
C ALA A 157 8.13 10.47 -31.35
N SER A 158 8.74 11.35 -32.13
CA SER A 158 8.05 12.44 -32.82
C SER A 158 7.15 11.97 -33.97
N GLY A 159 7.34 10.75 -34.46
CA GLY A 159 6.58 10.19 -35.56
C GLY A 159 6.98 8.74 -35.87
N ARG A 160 6.25 8.12 -36.79
CA ARG A 160 6.54 6.78 -37.32
C ARG A 160 6.10 6.68 -38.78
N TYR A 161 6.81 5.88 -39.57
CA TYR A 161 6.47 5.65 -40.97
C TYR A 161 5.16 4.89 -41.13
N ASP A 162 5.03 3.74 -40.45
CA ASP A 162 3.84 2.89 -40.45
C ASP A 162 3.72 2.10 -39.12
N GLY A 163 2.77 1.16 -39.05
CA GLY A 163 2.60 0.27 -37.90
C GLY A 163 3.62 -0.87 -37.81
N ALA A 164 4.41 -1.11 -38.86
CA ALA A 164 5.50 -2.07 -38.82
C ALA A 164 6.79 -1.44 -38.28
N HIS A 165 6.92 -0.11 -38.24
CA HIS A 165 8.13 0.58 -37.78
C HIS A 165 7.87 1.42 -36.52
N GLU A 166 7.24 0.81 -35.53
CA GLU A 166 6.94 1.45 -34.25
C GLU A 166 8.20 1.70 -33.41
N VAL A 167 8.14 2.70 -32.53
CA VAL A 167 9.28 3.14 -31.72
C VAL A 167 9.84 2.05 -30.81
N GLN A 168 9.00 1.08 -30.40
CA GLN A 168 9.39 -0.04 -29.54
C GLN A 168 10.46 -0.92 -30.19
N LYS A 169 10.52 -0.96 -31.53
CA LYS A 169 11.54 -1.71 -32.26
C LYS A 169 12.95 -1.17 -32.02
N ALA A 170 13.09 0.13 -31.78
CA ALA A 170 14.36 0.74 -31.45
C ALA A 170 14.84 0.46 -30.02
N ILE A 171 14.11 -0.33 -29.21
CA ILE A 171 14.53 -0.70 -27.84
C ILE A 171 14.22 -2.18 -27.53
N ASP A 172 13.98 -3.00 -28.55
CA ASP A 172 13.58 -4.40 -28.37
C ASP A 172 14.78 -5.36 -28.29
N GLY A 173 16.00 -4.84 -28.50
CA GLY A 173 17.24 -5.60 -28.46
C GLY A 173 17.49 -6.43 -29.72
N LYS A 174 16.79 -6.16 -30.83
CA LYS A 174 16.93 -6.87 -32.10
C LYS A 174 17.36 -5.92 -33.21
N ASP A 175 18.59 -6.10 -33.70
CA ASP A 175 19.14 -5.22 -34.74
C ASP A 175 18.50 -5.44 -36.14
N ASP A 176 17.55 -6.36 -36.29
CA ASP A 176 16.77 -6.60 -37.53
C ASP A 176 15.38 -5.93 -37.52
N THR A 177 14.99 -5.31 -36.41
CA THR A 177 13.81 -4.46 -36.33
C THR A 177 14.25 -3.01 -36.29
N GLU A 178 13.41 -2.11 -36.80
CA GLU A 178 13.78 -0.70 -36.94
C GLU A 178 12.58 0.21 -36.68
N TRP A 179 12.87 1.35 -36.06
CA TRP A 179 11.97 2.49 -36.05
C TRP A 179 12.34 3.42 -37.20
N LEU A 180 11.34 3.80 -38.00
CA LEU A 180 11.52 4.66 -39.15
C LEU A 180 10.62 5.89 -39.03
N LEU A 181 11.16 7.04 -39.42
CA LEU A 181 10.41 8.29 -39.51
C LEU A 181 9.58 8.34 -40.81
N PRO A 182 8.52 9.18 -40.83
CA PRO A 182 7.80 9.49 -42.06
C PRO A 182 8.71 10.00 -43.18
N ASP A 183 8.18 9.97 -44.40
CA ASP A 183 8.91 10.46 -45.56
C ASP A 183 9.34 11.90 -45.40
N ARG A 184 10.58 12.15 -45.84
CA ARG A 184 11.24 13.46 -45.88
C ARG A 184 11.21 14.17 -44.53
N SER A 185 11.29 13.40 -43.45
CA SER A 185 11.14 13.91 -42.09
C SER A 185 12.35 13.57 -41.22
N ALA A 186 12.82 14.59 -40.51
CA ALA A 186 13.66 14.49 -39.33
C ALA A 186 12.77 14.31 -38.09
N GLY A 187 13.36 13.97 -36.95
CA GLY A 187 12.56 13.69 -35.75
C GLY A 187 13.40 13.28 -34.55
N TRP A 188 12.75 12.73 -33.54
CA TRP A 188 13.43 12.29 -32.33
C TRP A 188 12.80 11.02 -31.76
N ILE A 189 13.63 10.26 -31.05
CA ILE A 189 13.21 9.21 -30.12
C ILE A 189 13.69 9.57 -28.73
N GLU A 190 12.86 9.30 -27.74
CA GLU A 190 13.15 9.48 -26.34
C GLU A 190 12.89 8.18 -25.59
N VAL A 191 13.92 7.69 -24.90
CA VAL A 191 13.93 6.45 -24.13
C VAL A 191 13.97 6.79 -22.64
N ALA A 192 12.90 6.44 -21.93
CA ALA A 192 12.82 6.51 -20.48
C ALA A 192 13.53 5.29 -19.85
N VAL A 193 14.35 5.56 -18.83
CA VAL A 193 15.16 4.57 -18.13
C VAL A 193 14.58 4.36 -16.74
N THR A 194 13.78 3.31 -16.56
CA THR A 194 13.02 3.07 -15.32
C THR A 194 13.48 1.78 -14.61
N PRO A 195 13.86 1.84 -13.32
CA PRO A 195 14.14 3.04 -12.55
C PRO A 195 15.42 3.77 -13.04
N ALA A 196 15.52 5.05 -12.71
CA ALA A 196 16.70 5.87 -12.99
C ALA A 196 17.97 5.24 -12.40
N ARG A 197 19.01 5.09 -13.21
CA ARG A 197 20.21 4.32 -12.86
C ARG A 197 21.47 4.92 -13.45
N LYS A 198 22.62 4.52 -12.89
CA LYS A 198 23.93 4.84 -13.50
C LYS A 198 24.03 4.09 -14.82
N VAL A 199 24.28 4.84 -15.90
CA VAL A 199 24.53 4.35 -17.24
C VAL A 199 25.93 4.81 -17.62
N ASN A 200 26.74 3.87 -18.08
CA ASN A 200 28.09 4.15 -18.51
C ASN A 200 28.08 4.59 -19.97
N ARG A 201 27.31 3.90 -20.82
CA ARG A 201 27.26 4.15 -22.26
C ARG A 201 25.85 4.07 -22.83
N VAL A 202 25.61 4.81 -23.90
CA VAL A 202 24.44 4.68 -24.78
C VAL A 202 24.93 4.12 -26.11
N LYS A 203 24.37 3.00 -26.58
CA LYS A 203 24.58 2.50 -27.93
C LYS A 203 23.44 2.99 -28.82
N VAL A 204 23.76 3.58 -29.96
CA VAL A 204 22.79 3.92 -31.00
C VAL A 204 23.19 3.19 -32.28
N THR A 205 22.27 2.41 -32.82
CA THR A 205 22.42 1.66 -34.06
C THR A 205 21.58 2.31 -35.15
N ASN A 206 22.20 2.63 -36.28
CA ASN A 206 21.50 3.25 -37.40
C ASN A 206 20.54 2.27 -38.08
N ALA A 207 19.43 2.79 -38.62
CA ALA A 207 18.54 2.00 -39.47
C ALA A 207 19.14 1.83 -40.88
N ARG A 208 18.75 0.74 -41.55
CA ARG A 208 19.10 0.45 -42.95
C ARG A 208 17.88 0.25 -43.85
N ASN A 209 16.68 0.11 -43.30
CA ASN A 209 15.41 -0.11 -44.00
C ASN A 209 15.46 -1.21 -45.05
N LEU A 210 15.65 -2.45 -44.62
CA LEU A 210 15.64 -3.60 -45.51
C LEU A 210 14.26 -3.84 -46.13
N PRO A 211 14.17 -4.22 -47.43
CA PRO A 211 15.27 -4.41 -48.39
C PRO A 211 15.66 -3.15 -49.19
N TRP A 212 15.05 -2.00 -48.94
CA TRP A 212 15.14 -0.82 -49.80
C TRP A 212 16.43 -0.01 -49.64
N HIS A 213 17.07 -0.05 -48.47
CA HIS A 213 18.33 0.66 -48.23
C HIS A 213 18.26 2.16 -48.52
N ASP A 214 17.16 2.81 -48.12
CA ASP A 214 16.90 4.21 -48.44
C ASP A 214 16.53 5.07 -47.22
N ARG A 215 16.63 4.54 -45.98
CA ARG A 215 16.35 5.31 -44.75
C ARG A 215 17.37 5.03 -43.66
N GLY A 216 17.73 6.10 -42.94
CA GLY A 216 18.64 6.05 -41.80
C GLY A 216 18.97 7.45 -41.31
N ALA A 217 19.40 7.58 -40.07
CA ALA A 217 19.88 8.86 -39.54
C ALA A 217 21.26 9.21 -40.12
N HIS A 218 21.49 10.49 -40.40
CA HIS A 218 22.79 11.00 -40.85
C HIS A 218 23.43 11.85 -39.77
N GLU A 219 22.85 12.99 -39.42
CA GLU A 219 23.33 13.82 -38.30
C GLU A 219 22.40 13.64 -37.11
N ILE A 220 22.99 13.34 -35.95
CA ILE A 220 22.24 13.11 -34.71
C ILE A 220 22.82 13.90 -33.55
N ARG A 221 21.96 14.13 -32.55
CA ARG A 221 22.33 14.59 -31.21
C ARG A 221 21.81 13.59 -30.19
N VAL A 222 22.67 13.11 -29.31
CA VAL A 222 22.32 12.22 -28.19
C VAL A 222 22.41 13.00 -26.89
N GLU A 223 21.28 13.19 -26.22
CA GLU A 223 21.19 13.83 -24.91
C GLU A 223 20.83 12.80 -23.83
N ALA A 224 21.62 12.74 -22.77
CA ALA A 224 21.27 11.98 -21.58
C ALA A 224 20.89 12.97 -20.48
N SER A 225 19.76 12.73 -19.79
CA SER A 225 19.24 13.64 -18.77
C SER A 225 18.83 12.92 -17.48
N TYR A 226 18.80 13.69 -16.41
CA TYR A 226 18.31 13.27 -15.11
C TYR A 226 17.46 14.38 -14.50
N LYS A 227 16.21 14.07 -14.13
CA LYS A 227 15.27 15.03 -13.54
C LYS A 227 15.13 16.32 -14.35
N GLY A 228 15.10 16.19 -15.69
CA GLY A 228 14.95 17.32 -16.61
C GLY A 228 16.22 18.14 -16.87
N SER A 229 17.36 17.79 -16.26
CA SER A 229 18.65 18.42 -16.55
C SER A 229 19.48 17.51 -17.47
N VAL A 230 20.00 18.07 -18.57
CA VAL A 230 20.94 17.36 -19.46
C VAL A 230 22.26 17.17 -18.70
N VAL A 231 22.70 15.92 -18.54
CA VAL A 231 23.95 15.57 -17.88
C VAL A 231 25.08 15.30 -18.88
N LYS A 232 24.73 14.86 -20.10
CA LYS A 232 25.68 14.59 -21.17
C LYS A 232 25.02 14.81 -22.52
N GLU A 233 25.80 15.29 -23.47
CA GLU A 233 25.38 15.53 -24.85
C GLU A 233 26.51 15.16 -25.81
N HIS A 234 26.14 14.60 -26.96
CA HIS A 234 27.05 14.32 -28.07
C HIS A 234 26.36 14.64 -29.40
N ASP A 235 27.05 15.36 -30.28
CA ASP A 235 26.67 15.51 -31.70
C ASP A 235 27.55 14.57 -32.53
N ASP A 236 26.96 13.79 -33.44
CA ASP A 236 27.70 12.85 -34.28
C ASP A 236 27.08 12.69 -35.67
N LYS A 237 27.85 12.10 -36.59
CA LYS A 237 27.40 11.70 -37.92
C LYS A 237 27.48 10.18 -38.07
N LEU A 238 26.34 9.58 -38.38
CA LEU A 238 26.24 8.16 -38.67
C LEU A 238 26.41 7.92 -40.17
N PRO A 239 27.37 7.07 -40.58
CA PRO A 239 27.50 6.69 -41.97
C PRO A 239 26.27 5.87 -42.40
N PHE A 240 25.96 5.92 -43.69
CA PHE A 240 24.96 5.06 -44.30
C PHE A 240 25.64 3.87 -44.97
N THR A 241 25.30 2.67 -44.53
CA THR A 241 25.80 1.42 -45.09
C THR A 241 24.68 0.39 -45.15
N SER A 242 24.82 -0.62 -46.02
CA SER A 242 23.94 -1.79 -46.01
C SER A 242 24.08 -2.60 -44.73
N ASP A 243 25.25 -2.53 -44.10
CA ASP A 243 25.56 -3.19 -42.83
C ASP A 243 25.08 -2.35 -41.63
N LEU A 244 24.84 -3.03 -40.52
CA LEU A 244 24.52 -2.41 -39.24
C LEU A 244 25.70 -1.60 -38.70
N VAL A 245 25.46 -0.33 -38.39
CA VAL A 245 26.45 0.56 -37.77
C VAL A 245 25.94 1.03 -36.43
N SER A 246 26.73 0.75 -35.38
CA SER A 246 26.49 1.25 -34.03
C SER A 246 27.56 2.24 -33.59
N ARG A 247 27.16 3.26 -32.86
CA ARG A 247 28.03 4.18 -32.11
C ARG A 247 27.76 4.04 -30.62
N HIS A 248 28.81 4.22 -29.82
CA HIS A 248 28.73 4.20 -28.37
C HIS A 248 29.10 5.58 -27.83
N TYR A 249 28.29 6.10 -26.92
CA TYR A 249 28.45 7.41 -26.32
C TYR A 249 28.66 7.28 -24.82
N ASP A 250 29.78 7.77 -24.31
CA ASP A 250 30.07 7.75 -22.89
C ASP A 250 29.17 8.74 -22.13
N VAL A 251 28.50 8.23 -21.10
CA VAL A 251 27.61 8.98 -20.20
C VAL A 251 28.21 9.04 -18.79
N GLY A 252 28.54 7.89 -18.20
CA GLY A 252 29.17 7.79 -16.87
C GLY A 252 28.36 8.36 -15.70
N ALA A 253 27.06 8.59 -15.87
CA ALA A 253 26.21 9.34 -14.94
C ALA A 253 24.90 8.61 -14.63
N LYS A 254 24.21 9.05 -13.57
CA LYS A 254 22.84 8.61 -13.29
C LYS A 254 21.88 9.34 -14.22
N ILE A 255 21.04 8.60 -14.94
CA ILE A 255 20.07 9.15 -15.89
C ILE A 255 18.70 8.50 -15.72
N ASP A 256 17.67 9.21 -16.13
CA ASP A 256 16.29 8.70 -16.26
C ASP A 256 15.77 8.76 -17.71
N ARG A 257 16.55 9.37 -18.62
CA ARG A 257 16.12 9.61 -19.99
C ARG A 257 17.30 9.75 -20.94
N VAL A 258 17.15 9.21 -22.14
CA VAL A 258 18.03 9.42 -23.30
C VAL A 258 17.17 9.91 -24.45
N LYS A 259 17.54 11.01 -25.10
CA LYS A 259 16.89 11.51 -26.31
C LYS A 259 17.89 11.48 -27.45
N VAL A 260 17.47 10.94 -28.59
CA VAL A 260 18.23 10.96 -29.83
C VAL A 260 17.45 11.78 -30.84
N ASP A 261 17.95 12.99 -31.12
CA ASP A 261 17.41 13.86 -32.16
C ASP A 261 18.09 13.53 -33.50
N VAL A 262 17.32 13.04 -34.46
CA VAL A 262 17.72 12.85 -35.85
C VAL A 262 17.56 14.18 -36.57
N ARG A 263 18.66 14.93 -36.73
CA ARG A 263 18.68 16.27 -37.34
C ARG A 263 18.65 16.23 -38.87
N SER A 264 19.26 15.20 -39.45
CA SER A 264 19.19 14.92 -40.89
C SER A 264 19.24 13.42 -41.15
N TYR A 265 18.87 13.00 -42.36
CA TYR A 265 18.69 11.60 -42.72
C TYR A 265 19.21 11.28 -44.12
N HIS A 266 19.38 9.99 -44.37
CA HIS A 266 19.75 9.43 -45.67
C HIS A 266 18.50 9.08 -46.48
N GLY A 267 18.57 9.27 -47.80
CA GLY A 267 17.52 8.88 -48.74
C GLY A 267 16.15 9.52 -48.46
N THR A 268 15.15 8.70 -48.17
CA THR A 268 13.74 9.09 -48.09
C THR A 268 13.28 9.46 -46.69
N GLY A 269 14.02 9.11 -45.62
CA GLY A 269 13.63 9.42 -44.24
C GLY A 269 14.63 8.94 -43.19
N GLY A 270 14.50 9.44 -41.97
CA GLY A 270 15.35 9.01 -40.84
C GLY A 270 14.88 7.70 -40.20
N GLY A 271 15.71 7.14 -39.33
CA GLY A 271 15.36 5.96 -38.55
C GLY A 271 16.54 5.46 -37.72
N LEU A 272 16.24 4.62 -36.74
CA LEU A 272 17.22 3.95 -35.89
C LEU A 272 16.80 2.49 -35.71
N ALA A 273 17.77 1.57 -35.72
CA ALA A 273 17.52 0.16 -35.47
C ALA A 273 17.43 -0.13 -33.97
N GLU A 274 18.32 0.45 -33.16
CA GLU A 274 18.37 0.16 -31.72
C GLU A 274 18.98 1.33 -30.94
N VAL A 275 18.46 1.58 -29.74
CA VAL A 275 18.97 2.51 -28.73
C VAL A 275 19.01 1.77 -27.39
N SER A 276 20.20 1.42 -26.93
CA SER A 276 20.38 0.69 -25.68
C SER A 276 21.26 1.44 -24.68
N VAL A 277 21.10 1.11 -23.40
CA VAL A 277 21.88 1.70 -22.29
C VAL A 277 22.63 0.62 -21.53
N GLU A 278 23.90 0.86 -21.27
CA GLU A 278 24.86 -0.10 -20.68
C GLU A 278 25.48 0.41 -19.37
#